data_AF-A0A965G662-F1
#
_entry.id   AF-A0A965G662-F1
#
_cell.length_a   1.000
_cell.length_b   1.000
_cell.length_c   1.000
_cell.angle_alpha   90.00
_cell.angle_beta   90.00
_cell.angle_gamma   90.00
#
_symmetry.space_group_name_H-M   'P 1'
#
loop_
_entity.id
_entity.type
_entity.pdbx_description
1 polymer ?
#
loop_
_entity_poly.entity_id
_entity_poly.type
_entity_poly.pdbx_seq_one_letter_code
_entity_poly.pdbx_strand_id
1 'polypeptide(L)'
;MVRLFLLLLCLGFSLIQADAATWWQEHPDPLTWTAERETLKFSLQKEFSKKKPGDVKADSIEAANFRVWQWLEYARPDFSQEEVAAFRSLGENSQLLRPFLENLRPEDDAIEAVRILLRIQLEHPECIQVLPCLAVAIALVFDQPFPKGWPHHQVAHELVPLEKVDPVRRMQQMTELQVARRYLSDLRDFTVSEMKFIVDHPLVDTEMEWARKNVTASRSGFSKVFSSIRYDIRRYESNQLVWPYGPYLFSEIKSRGGICVDQAYFAAMTGKAKGLPTLYFSGQGEDGGHAWFGYMDSPGRWETDCGRYESQNYPVGNAVDPQTWRPISDTELLFLAKSRERSPGYQQAKLFTDLARTLVREDANRWLDAALEVQPEFLPAWYLQAELLNEREASP
;
A
#
# COMPACT_ATOMS: atom_id res chain seq x y z
N MET A 1 0.55 50.06 -27.20
CA MET A 1 -0.58 49.83 -26.26
C MET A 1 -1.22 48.50 -26.68
N VAL A 2 -0.64 47.36 -26.28
CA VAL A 2 -1.17 46.40 -25.27
C VAL A 2 -2.55 45.86 -25.72
N ARG A 3 -2.75 44.59 -26.12
CA ARG A 3 -2.51 43.34 -25.37
C ARG A 3 -2.32 42.12 -26.28
N LEU A 4 -1.25 41.37 -25.98
CA LEU A 4 -1.06 39.94 -26.24
C LEU A 4 -1.37 39.23 -24.91
N PHE A 5 -2.31 38.29 -24.87
CA PHE A 5 -2.58 37.48 -23.66
C PHE A 5 -3.11 36.12 -24.09
N LEU A 6 -2.23 35.12 -24.16
CA LEU A 6 -2.55 33.69 -24.05
C LEU A 6 -1.26 32.87 -24.11
N LEU A 7 -0.58 32.75 -22.96
CA LEU A 7 0.38 31.71 -22.64
C LEU A 7 0.76 31.87 -21.16
N LEU A 8 -0.03 31.29 -20.27
CA LEU A 8 0.29 31.10 -18.86
C LEU A 8 -0.67 30.06 -18.30
N LEU A 9 -0.30 28.79 -18.43
CA LEU A 9 -0.84 27.68 -17.65
C LEU A 9 0.19 26.54 -17.68
N CYS A 10 0.43 25.96 -16.51
CA CYS A 10 1.38 24.87 -16.21
C CYS A 10 2.83 25.29 -15.90
N LEU A 11 3.00 26.15 -14.88
CA LEU A 11 4.16 26.07 -13.99
C LEU A 11 3.64 25.72 -12.59
N GLY A 12 3.33 24.43 -12.41
CA GLY A 12 3.01 23.86 -11.10
C GLY A 12 4.27 23.25 -10.50
N PHE A 13 4.83 23.92 -9.50
CA PHE A 13 5.75 23.41 -8.48
C PHE A 13 6.77 22.33 -8.92
N SER A 14 7.85 22.76 -9.57
CA SER A 14 9.15 22.09 -9.40
C SER A 14 9.91 22.81 -8.28
N LEU A 15 9.58 22.48 -7.04
CA LEU A 15 10.50 22.72 -5.93
C LEU A 15 11.62 21.69 -6.09
N ILE A 16 12.83 22.19 -6.31
CA ILE A 16 14.09 21.45 -6.39
C ILE A 16 14.14 20.46 -5.21
N GLN A 17 13.90 19.18 -5.49
CA GLN A 17 14.07 18.10 -4.53
C GLN A 17 15.57 17.76 -4.47
N ALA A 18 16.12 17.69 -3.26
CA ALA A 18 17.45 17.19 -2.96
C ALA A 18 17.64 15.80 -3.57
N ASP A 19 18.46 15.67 -4.61
CA ASP A 19 18.26 14.60 -5.59
C ASP A 19 19.15 13.38 -5.33
N ALA A 20 18.51 12.23 -5.07
CA ALA A 20 19.16 10.92 -5.17
C ALA A 20 19.86 10.74 -6.53
N ALA A 21 19.35 11.40 -7.59
CA ALA A 21 19.98 11.38 -8.90
C ALA A 21 21.40 11.97 -8.92
N THR A 22 21.78 12.85 -7.98
CA THR A 22 23.16 13.34 -7.90
C THR A 22 24.12 12.22 -7.56
N TRP A 23 23.77 11.33 -6.63
CA TRP A 23 24.60 10.16 -6.30
C TRP A 23 24.75 9.22 -7.50
N TRP A 24 23.66 8.91 -8.21
CA TRP A 24 23.72 8.04 -9.39
C TRP A 24 24.51 8.63 -10.57
N GLN A 25 24.61 9.96 -10.66
CA GLN A 25 25.46 10.63 -11.64
C GLN A 25 26.95 10.49 -11.30
N GLU A 26 27.30 10.57 -10.02
CA GLU A 26 28.68 10.43 -9.53
C GLU A 26 29.17 8.97 -9.54
N HIS A 27 28.25 8.01 -9.40
CA HIS A 27 28.54 6.57 -9.31
C HIS A 27 27.83 5.75 -10.42
N PRO A 28 28.14 6.00 -11.71
CA PRO A 28 27.41 5.39 -12.83
C PRO A 28 27.77 3.92 -13.08
N ASP A 29 28.88 3.42 -12.54
CA ASP A 29 29.37 2.07 -12.80
C ASP A 29 28.72 1.03 -11.86
N PRO A 30 27.89 0.11 -12.39
CA PRO A 30 27.26 -0.93 -11.58
C PRO A 30 28.24 -1.87 -10.90
N LEU A 31 29.45 -2.05 -11.45
CA LEU A 31 30.45 -2.94 -10.88
C LEU A 31 31.02 -2.41 -9.56
N THR A 32 30.91 -1.10 -9.31
CA THR A 32 31.42 -0.48 -8.08
C THR A 32 30.35 -0.36 -6.99
N TRP A 33 29.06 -0.51 -7.30
CA TRP A 33 27.95 -0.25 -6.37
C TRP A 33 28.06 -0.96 -5.01
N THR A 34 28.59 -2.19 -4.97
CA THR A 34 28.80 -2.89 -3.69
C THR A 34 29.84 -2.18 -2.82
N ALA A 35 30.96 -1.76 -3.40
CA ALA A 35 32.00 -1.01 -2.68
C ALA A 35 31.54 0.42 -2.35
N GLU A 36 30.80 1.05 -3.25
CA GLU A 36 30.24 2.39 -3.06
C GLU A 36 29.19 2.41 -1.94
N ARG A 37 28.39 1.35 -1.81
CA ARG A 37 27.45 1.19 -0.71
C ARG A 37 28.15 1.19 0.65
N GLU A 38 29.27 0.48 0.78
CA GLU A 38 30.05 0.47 2.03
C GLU A 38 30.66 1.85 2.31
N THR A 39 31.22 2.51 1.29
CA THR A 39 31.74 3.89 1.41
C THR A 39 30.64 4.86 1.87
N LEU A 40 29.47 4.78 1.24
CA LEU A 40 28.30 5.61 1.57
C LEU A 40 27.82 5.35 3.00
N LYS A 41 27.80 4.08 3.44
CA LYS A 41 27.48 3.70 4.82
C LYS A 41 28.37 4.44 5.82
N PHE A 42 29.69 4.37 5.67
CA PHE A 42 30.64 5.02 6.58
C PHE A 42 30.47 6.54 6.59
N SER A 43 30.24 7.14 5.43
CA SER A 43 29.98 8.58 5.31
C SER A 43 28.72 9.00 6.08
N LEU A 44 27.61 8.30 5.84
CA LEU A 44 26.32 8.56 6.50
C LEU A 44 26.39 8.31 8.02
N GLN A 45 27.06 7.25 8.48
CA GLN A 45 27.25 7.00 9.91
C GLN A 45 28.02 8.13 10.59
N LYS A 46 29.09 8.62 9.96
CA LYS A 46 29.88 9.76 10.46
C LYS A 46 29.07 11.05 10.47
N GLU A 47 28.15 11.21 9.54
CA GLU A 47 27.27 12.37 9.47
C GLU A 47 26.17 12.34 10.54
N PHE A 48 25.41 11.24 10.63
CA PHE A 48 24.31 11.11 11.59
C PHE A 48 24.78 11.04 13.05
N SER A 49 25.98 10.53 13.31
CA SER A 49 26.57 10.57 14.66
C SER A 49 26.88 11.99 15.15
N LYS A 50 27.03 12.98 14.25
CA LYS A 50 27.32 14.38 14.61
C LYS A 50 26.08 15.26 14.76
N LYS A 51 24.97 14.89 14.11
CA LYS A 51 23.74 15.69 14.07
C LYS A 51 22.79 15.27 15.18
N LYS A 52 22.01 16.19 15.73
CA LYS A 52 20.86 15.85 16.59
C LYS A 52 19.70 15.39 15.70
N PRO A 53 18.77 14.52 16.17
CA PRO A 53 17.69 14.04 15.32
C PRO A 53 16.85 15.20 14.76
N GLY A 54 16.57 16.22 15.57
CA GLY A 54 15.82 17.42 15.15
C GLY A 54 16.44 18.20 13.96
N ASP A 55 17.74 18.04 13.70
CA ASP A 55 18.46 18.68 12.59
C ASP A 55 18.35 17.88 11.28
N VAL A 56 17.88 16.63 11.34
CA VAL A 56 17.76 15.73 10.18
C VAL A 56 16.30 15.67 9.72
N LYS A 57 16.02 16.22 8.54
CA LYS A 57 14.67 16.24 7.96
C LYS A 57 14.46 15.11 6.97
N ALA A 58 13.23 14.62 6.86
CA ALA A 58 12.87 13.54 5.95
C ALA A 58 13.03 13.87 4.45
N ASP A 59 13.15 15.15 4.10
CA ASP A 59 13.39 15.67 2.75
C ASP A 59 14.83 16.19 2.53
N SER A 60 15.73 15.93 3.48
CA SER A 60 17.14 16.34 3.40
C SER A 60 17.96 15.47 2.42
N ILE A 61 19.11 16.00 1.94
CA ILE A 61 20.04 15.28 1.05
C ILE A 61 20.54 14.00 1.72
N GLU A 62 20.81 14.08 3.02
CA GLU A 62 21.30 12.97 3.83
C GLU A 62 20.24 11.86 3.95
N ALA A 63 18.97 12.24 4.09
CA ALA A 63 17.86 11.29 4.07
C ALA A 63 17.69 10.64 2.68
N ALA A 64 17.85 11.40 1.60
CA ALA A 64 17.83 10.86 0.23
C ALA A 64 18.98 9.88 0.00
N ASN A 65 20.20 10.23 0.38
CA ASN A 65 21.37 9.36 0.30
C ASN A 65 21.24 8.12 1.19
N PHE A 66 20.58 8.24 2.35
CA PHE A 66 20.23 7.09 3.17
C PHE A 66 19.29 6.13 2.44
N ARG A 67 18.29 6.63 1.69
CA ARG A 67 17.42 5.78 0.85
C ARG A 67 18.20 5.12 -0.29
N VAL A 68 19.13 5.82 -0.92
CA VAL A 68 20.02 5.22 -1.93
C VAL A 68 20.87 4.10 -1.32
N TRP A 69 21.47 4.32 -0.15
CA TRP A 69 22.23 3.31 0.57
C TRP A 69 21.40 2.04 0.87
N GLN A 70 20.13 2.21 1.28
CA GLN A 70 19.21 1.09 1.48
C GLN A 70 18.89 0.37 0.17
N TRP A 71 18.63 1.11 -0.91
CA TRP A 71 18.32 0.54 -2.23
C TRP A 71 19.44 -0.34 -2.78
N LEU A 72 20.69 0.08 -2.61
CA LEU A 72 21.86 -0.66 -3.08
C LEU A 72 22.00 -2.07 -2.48
N GLU A 73 21.33 -2.38 -1.36
CA GLU A 73 21.21 -3.76 -0.84
C GLU A 73 20.57 -4.73 -1.87
N TYR A 74 19.71 -4.19 -2.74
CA TYR A 74 18.98 -4.95 -3.75
C TYR A 74 19.69 -5.02 -5.10
N ALA A 75 20.86 -4.39 -5.24
CA ALA A 75 21.69 -4.56 -6.42
C ALA A 75 22.13 -6.03 -6.53
N ARG A 76 22.22 -6.54 -7.75
CA ARG A 76 22.60 -7.93 -8.00
C ARG A 76 23.70 -8.03 -9.05
N PRO A 77 24.68 -8.94 -8.86
CA PRO A 77 25.78 -9.11 -9.81
C PRO A 77 25.35 -9.80 -11.12
N ASP A 78 24.22 -10.48 -11.12
CA ASP A 78 23.66 -11.22 -12.27
C ASP A 78 22.63 -10.42 -13.08
N PHE A 79 22.41 -9.14 -12.76
CA PHE A 79 21.59 -8.27 -13.59
C PHE A 79 22.16 -8.16 -15.01
N SER A 80 21.27 -8.29 -15.99
CA SER A 80 21.54 -7.91 -17.38
C SER A 80 21.81 -6.41 -17.50
N GLN A 81 22.36 -5.98 -18.64
CA GLN A 81 22.60 -4.56 -18.89
C GLN A 81 21.31 -3.72 -18.83
N GLU A 82 20.19 -4.28 -19.28
CA GLU A 82 18.88 -3.63 -19.23
C GLU A 82 18.36 -3.53 -17.79
N GLU A 83 18.50 -4.59 -16.99
CA GLU A 83 18.13 -4.60 -15.57
C GLU A 83 18.98 -3.63 -14.75
N VAL A 84 20.27 -3.48 -15.05
CA VAL A 84 21.12 -2.45 -14.44
C VAL A 84 20.57 -1.05 -14.70
N ALA A 85 20.22 -0.75 -15.96
CA ALA A 85 19.67 0.56 -16.32
C ALA A 85 18.30 0.80 -15.65
N ALA A 86 17.45 -0.23 -15.61
CA ALA A 86 16.15 -0.18 -14.93
C ALA A 86 16.32 0.03 -13.41
N PHE A 87 17.20 -0.73 -12.76
CA PHE A 87 17.48 -0.63 -11.32
C PHE A 87 17.96 0.77 -10.92
N ARG A 88 18.86 1.34 -11.73
CA ARG A 88 19.32 2.72 -11.57
C ARG A 88 18.17 3.71 -11.74
N SER A 89 17.38 3.60 -12.82
CA SER A 89 16.26 4.52 -13.07
C SER A 89 15.22 4.51 -11.95
N LEU A 90 14.93 3.34 -11.37
CA LEU A 90 14.07 3.21 -10.19
C LEU A 90 14.69 3.91 -8.96
N GLY A 91 16.00 3.76 -8.76
CA GLY A 91 16.74 4.41 -7.67
C GLY A 91 16.90 5.93 -7.82
N GLU A 92 16.87 6.45 -9.04
CA GLU A 92 16.85 7.90 -9.31
C GLU A 92 15.46 8.51 -9.06
N ASN A 93 14.39 7.71 -9.19
CA ASN A 93 13.02 8.17 -8.99
C ASN A 93 12.66 8.24 -7.50
N SER A 94 12.85 9.41 -6.87
CA SER A 94 12.53 9.62 -5.45
C SER A 94 11.04 9.38 -5.11
N GLN A 95 10.13 9.57 -6.06
CA GLN A 95 8.69 9.31 -5.89
C GLN A 95 8.34 7.82 -5.89
N LEU A 96 9.28 6.95 -6.27
CA LEU A 96 9.15 5.49 -6.18
C LEU A 96 10.05 4.93 -5.08
N LEU A 97 11.33 5.31 -5.08
CA LEU A 97 12.34 4.77 -4.17
C LEU A 97 11.95 4.96 -2.70
N ARG A 98 11.58 6.18 -2.34
CA ARG A 98 11.24 6.51 -0.96
C ARG A 98 9.96 5.78 -0.52
N PRO A 99 8.83 5.83 -1.26
CA PRO A 99 7.65 5.06 -0.88
C PRO A 99 7.89 3.55 -0.81
N PHE A 100 8.71 2.97 -1.69
CA PHE A 100 9.09 1.55 -1.61
C PHE A 100 9.76 1.22 -0.28
N LEU A 101 10.85 1.92 0.05
CA LEU A 101 11.61 1.65 1.28
C LEU A 101 10.84 2.00 2.55
N GLU A 102 9.96 3.00 2.50
CA GLU A 102 9.13 3.39 3.66
C GLU A 102 7.95 2.45 3.91
N ASN A 103 7.49 1.70 2.90
CA ASN A 103 6.38 0.76 3.05
C ASN A 103 6.82 -0.71 3.10
N LEU A 104 8.09 -1.01 2.83
CA LEU A 104 8.63 -2.36 2.98
C LEU A 104 8.54 -2.82 4.45
N ARG A 105 8.02 -4.04 4.64
CA ARG A 105 7.82 -4.71 5.93
C ARG A 105 8.73 -5.94 6.04
N PRO A 106 9.04 -6.40 7.27
CA PRO A 106 9.80 -7.63 7.49
C PRO A 106 9.16 -8.88 6.87
N GLU A 107 7.85 -8.87 6.66
CA GLU A 107 7.10 -9.96 6.04
C GLU A 107 7.24 -10.05 4.53
N ASP A 108 7.66 -8.97 3.86
CA ASP A 108 7.69 -8.88 2.41
C ASP A 108 8.86 -9.69 1.82
N ASP A 109 8.65 -10.33 0.67
CA ASP A 109 9.74 -10.80 -0.17
C ASP A 109 10.29 -9.62 -0.96
N ALA A 110 11.20 -8.88 -0.32
CA ALA A 110 11.82 -7.69 -0.91
C ALA A 110 12.50 -7.98 -2.27
N ILE A 111 12.96 -9.22 -2.51
CA ILE A 111 13.64 -9.58 -3.76
C ILE A 111 12.63 -9.77 -4.87
N GLU A 112 11.51 -10.44 -4.58
CA GLU A 112 10.40 -10.53 -5.53
C GLU A 112 9.79 -9.15 -5.79
N ALA A 113 9.60 -8.32 -4.76
CA ALA A 113 9.08 -6.96 -4.94
C ALA A 113 9.98 -6.12 -5.88
N VAL A 114 11.31 -6.17 -5.70
CA VAL A 114 12.27 -5.51 -6.61
C VAL A 114 12.20 -6.11 -8.01
N ARG A 115 12.10 -7.44 -8.14
CA ARG A 115 11.93 -8.11 -9.44
C ARG A 115 10.67 -7.65 -10.16
N ILE A 116 9.56 -7.48 -9.46
CA ILE A 116 8.31 -6.95 -10.01
C ILE A 116 8.51 -5.52 -10.51
N LEU A 117 9.13 -4.65 -9.71
CA LEU A 117 9.41 -3.26 -10.12
C LEU A 117 10.33 -3.20 -11.36
N LEU A 118 11.37 -4.04 -11.42
CA LEU A 118 12.25 -4.14 -12.58
C LEU A 118 11.49 -4.56 -13.84
N ARG A 119 10.64 -5.58 -13.74
CA ARG A 119 9.80 -6.02 -14.87
C ARG A 119 8.87 -4.90 -15.36
N ILE A 120 8.21 -4.19 -14.45
CA ILE A 120 7.38 -3.03 -14.81
C ILE A 120 8.23 -1.94 -15.49
N GLN A 121 9.41 -1.63 -14.96
CA GLN A 121 10.29 -0.61 -15.53
C GLN A 121 10.83 -0.98 -16.91
N LEU A 122 11.10 -2.26 -17.18
CA LEU A 122 11.58 -2.75 -18.45
C LEU A 122 10.49 -2.78 -19.52
N GLU A 123 9.29 -3.24 -19.16
CA GLU A 123 8.19 -3.44 -20.10
C GLU A 123 7.34 -2.17 -20.30
N HIS A 124 7.12 -1.40 -19.22
CA HIS A 124 6.19 -0.25 -19.17
C HIS A 124 6.70 0.92 -18.29
N PRO A 125 7.88 1.50 -18.58
CA PRO A 125 8.44 2.61 -17.78
C PRO A 125 7.51 3.83 -17.69
N GLU A 126 6.69 4.08 -18.71
CA GLU A 126 5.69 5.15 -18.73
C GLU A 126 4.63 4.99 -17.62
N CYS A 127 4.31 3.75 -17.24
CA CYS A 127 3.34 3.50 -16.18
C CYS A 127 3.89 3.96 -14.81
N ILE A 128 5.18 3.73 -14.55
CA ILE A 128 5.86 4.20 -13.32
C ILE A 128 5.94 5.72 -13.26
N GLN A 129 6.16 6.39 -14.41
CA GLN A 129 6.16 7.86 -14.47
C GLN A 129 4.79 8.45 -14.11
N VAL A 130 3.70 7.76 -14.47
CA VAL A 130 2.33 8.24 -14.23
C VAL A 130 1.83 7.87 -12.82
N LEU A 131 2.18 6.69 -12.31
CA LEU A 131 1.68 6.14 -11.04
C LEU A 131 2.78 5.42 -10.24
N PRO A 132 3.82 6.11 -9.73
CA PRO A 132 4.94 5.45 -9.05
C PRO A 132 4.50 4.71 -7.77
N CYS A 133 3.61 5.32 -6.97
CA CYS A 133 3.05 4.66 -5.77
C CYS A 133 2.24 3.40 -6.10
N LEU A 134 1.60 3.33 -7.28
CA LEU A 134 0.84 2.14 -7.68
C LEU A 134 1.78 1.00 -8.01
N ALA A 135 2.88 1.28 -8.71
CA ALA A 135 3.91 0.28 -8.98
C ALA A 135 4.47 -0.30 -7.68
N VAL A 136 4.72 0.54 -6.68
CA VAL A 136 5.15 0.09 -5.34
C VAL A 136 4.07 -0.78 -4.67
N ALA A 137 2.80 -0.34 -4.65
CA ALA A 137 1.73 -1.13 -4.03
C ALA A 137 1.52 -2.49 -4.72
N ILE A 138 1.62 -2.54 -6.05
CA ILE A 138 1.58 -3.79 -6.83
C ILE A 138 2.75 -4.70 -6.47
N ALA A 139 3.97 -4.15 -6.37
CA ALA A 139 5.15 -4.91 -6.01
C ALA A 139 5.08 -5.49 -4.60
N LEU A 140 4.58 -4.74 -3.62
CA LEU A 140 4.49 -5.17 -2.22
C LEU A 140 3.28 -6.09 -1.93
N VAL A 141 2.24 -6.09 -2.76
CA VAL A 141 1.07 -6.98 -2.55
C VAL A 141 1.23 -8.31 -3.28
N PHE A 142 1.97 -8.32 -4.41
CA PHE A 142 2.14 -9.52 -5.24
C PHE A 142 3.52 -10.16 -5.13
N ASP A 143 4.35 -9.72 -4.18
CA ASP A 143 5.59 -10.41 -3.81
C ASP A 143 5.32 -11.79 -3.17
N GLN A 144 4.09 -12.01 -2.70
CA GLN A 144 3.65 -13.28 -2.14
C GLN A 144 2.26 -13.72 -2.67
N PRO A 145 1.96 -15.03 -2.63
CA PRO A 145 0.68 -15.53 -3.13
C PRO A 145 -0.49 -15.14 -2.23
N PHE A 146 -1.67 -15.01 -2.83
CA PHE A 146 -2.93 -14.85 -2.10
C PHE A 146 -3.19 -16.05 -1.15
N PRO A 147 -3.83 -15.81 0.01
CA PRO A 147 -4.14 -16.88 0.96
C PRO A 147 -5.17 -17.85 0.39
N LYS A 148 -5.02 -19.14 0.68
CA LYS A 148 -5.92 -20.22 0.19
C LYS A 148 -7.39 -20.02 0.57
N GLY A 149 -7.66 -19.29 1.64
CA GLY A 149 -9.02 -19.00 2.13
C GLY A 149 -9.66 -17.73 1.54
N TRP A 150 -8.99 -17.07 0.58
CA TRP A 150 -9.56 -15.91 -0.10
C TRP A 150 -10.78 -16.30 -0.94
N PRO A 151 -11.85 -15.49 -1.01
CA PRO A 151 -12.03 -14.22 -0.29
C PRO A 151 -12.55 -14.41 1.15
N HIS A 152 -13.28 -15.49 1.43
CA HIS A 152 -13.77 -15.85 2.75
C HIS A 152 -14.22 -17.32 2.79
N HIS A 153 -14.34 -17.90 3.98
CA HIS A 153 -14.67 -19.32 4.18
C HIS A 153 -16.10 -19.74 3.79
N GLN A 154 -17.00 -18.77 3.54
CA GLN A 154 -18.41 -19.01 3.19
C GLN A 154 -18.66 -19.14 1.67
N VAL A 155 -17.62 -19.29 0.87
CA VAL A 155 -17.71 -19.63 -0.55
C VAL A 155 -16.64 -20.68 -0.89
N ALA A 156 -17.01 -21.67 -1.71
CA ALA A 156 -16.05 -22.65 -2.20
C ALA A 156 -15.10 -21.97 -3.20
N HIS A 157 -13.78 -22.19 -3.03
CA HIS A 157 -12.75 -21.46 -3.76
C HIS A 157 -12.87 -21.64 -5.30
N GLU A 158 -13.29 -22.81 -5.76
CA GLU A 158 -13.52 -23.14 -7.16
C GLU A 158 -14.69 -22.38 -7.82
N LEU A 159 -15.58 -21.80 -7.02
CA LEU A 159 -16.71 -20.99 -7.51
C LEU A 159 -16.31 -19.54 -7.74
N VAL A 160 -15.17 -19.10 -7.19
CA VAL A 160 -14.70 -17.72 -7.28
C VAL A 160 -14.00 -17.52 -8.63
N PRO A 161 -14.33 -16.44 -9.38
CA PRO A 161 -13.80 -16.22 -10.73
C PRO A 161 -12.38 -15.65 -10.67
N LEU A 162 -11.41 -16.52 -10.37
CA LEU A 162 -10.01 -16.18 -10.16
C LEU A 162 -9.17 -16.28 -11.45
N GLU A 163 -8.18 -15.41 -11.57
CA GLU A 163 -7.07 -15.52 -12.52
C GLU A 163 -5.73 -15.48 -11.81
N LYS A 164 -4.69 -16.03 -12.46
CA LYS A 164 -3.32 -15.77 -12.04
C LYS A 164 -2.99 -14.31 -12.35
N VAL A 165 -2.72 -13.52 -11.31
CA VAL A 165 -2.35 -12.12 -11.46
C VAL A 165 -0.95 -12.01 -12.05
N ASP A 166 -0.82 -11.23 -13.11
CA ASP A 166 0.47 -10.75 -13.62
C ASP A 166 0.65 -9.28 -13.20
N PRO A 167 1.60 -8.96 -12.31
CA PRO A 167 1.81 -7.60 -11.80
C PRO A 167 2.05 -6.56 -12.89
N VAL A 168 2.75 -6.91 -13.96
CA VAL A 168 3.06 -5.99 -15.07
C VAL A 168 1.79 -5.63 -15.84
N ARG A 169 1.02 -6.65 -16.23
CA ARG A 169 -0.29 -6.45 -16.87
C ARG A 169 -1.24 -5.67 -15.96
N ARG A 170 -1.28 -5.97 -14.66
CA ARG A 170 -2.11 -5.23 -13.69
C ARG A 170 -1.73 -3.75 -13.66
N MET A 171 -0.43 -3.43 -13.63
CA MET A 171 0.06 -2.05 -13.66
C MET A 171 -0.36 -1.33 -14.94
N GLN A 172 -0.16 -1.96 -16.10
CA GLN A 172 -0.54 -1.40 -17.40
C GLN A 172 -2.05 -1.09 -17.44
N GLN A 173 -2.89 -2.09 -17.13
CA GLN A 173 -4.35 -1.94 -17.17
C GLN A 173 -4.84 -0.85 -16.22
N MET A 174 -4.32 -0.79 -15.00
CA MET A 174 -4.74 0.23 -14.05
C MET A 174 -4.31 1.64 -14.48
N THR A 175 -3.15 1.76 -15.13
CA THR A 175 -2.68 3.02 -15.72
C THR A 175 -3.58 3.46 -16.87
N GLU A 176 -3.94 2.55 -17.78
CA GLU A 176 -4.87 2.82 -18.88
C GLU A 176 -6.24 3.29 -18.35
N LEU A 177 -6.77 2.63 -17.32
CA LEU A 177 -8.02 3.01 -16.66
C LEU A 177 -7.94 4.40 -16.01
N GLN A 178 -6.81 4.72 -15.36
CA GLN A 178 -6.56 6.04 -14.78
C GLN A 178 -6.50 7.14 -15.85
N VAL A 179 -5.73 6.94 -16.92
CA VAL A 179 -5.60 7.89 -18.04
C VAL A 179 -6.95 8.11 -18.72
N ALA A 180 -7.73 7.05 -18.91
CA ALA A 180 -9.09 7.12 -19.45
C ALA A 180 -10.14 7.63 -18.44
N ARG A 181 -9.73 8.01 -17.22
CA ARG A 181 -10.59 8.52 -16.13
C ARG A 181 -11.78 7.60 -15.83
N ARG A 182 -11.52 6.29 -15.80
CA ARG A 182 -12.54 5.26 -15.55
C ARG A 182 -12.75 4.93 -14.07
N TYR A 183 -12.01 5.60 -13.18
CA TYR A 183 -12.14 5.49 -11.72
C TYR A 183 -12.95 6.66 -11.13
N LEU A 184 -13.50 6.44 -9.94
CA LEU A 184 -14.19 7.46 -9.13
C LEU A 184 -13.23 8.41 -8.40
N SER A 185 -11.95 8.05 -8.35
CA SER A 185 -10.88 8.82 -7.71
C SER A 185 -9.67 8.90 -8.64
N ASP A 186 -8.85 9.93 -8.47
CA ASP A 186 -7.54 10.00 -9.09
C ASP A 186 -6.58 9.15 -8.27
N LEU A 187 -6.03 8.09 -8.86
CA LEU A 187 -5.13 7.20 -8.13
C LEU A 187 -3.88 7.95 -7.61
N ARG A 188 -3.46 9.04 -8.25
CA ARG A 188 -2.28 9.83 -7.83
C ARG A 188 -2.45 10.50 -6.47
N ASP A 189 -3.68 10.61 -5.96
CA ASP A 189 -3.95 11.19 -4.66
C ASP A 189 -3.71 10.21 -3.50
N PHE A 190 -3.52 8.91 -3.80
CA PHE A 190 -3.34 7.85 -2.81
C PHE A 190 -1.86 7.53 -2.55
N THR A 191 -1.58 7.21 -1.29
CA THR A 191 -0.29 6.67 -0.84
C THR A 191 -0.23 5.17 -1.12
N VAL A 192 0.97 4.58 -1.05
CA VAL A 192 1.18 3.12 -1.18
C VAL A 192 0.31 2.33 -0.20
N SER A 193 0.29 2.75 1.07
CA SER A 193 -0.48 2.10 2.13
C SER A 193 -2.01 2.20 1.95
N GLU A 194 -2.50 3.10 1.11
CA GLU A 194 -3.92 3.14 0.72
C GLU A 194 -4.16 2.36 -0.58
N MET A 195 -3.24 2.43 -1.54
CA MET A 195 -3.33 1.74 -2.83
C MET A 195 -3.32 0.21 -2.69
N LYS A 196 -2.67 -0.34 -1.65
CA LYS A 196 -2.70 -1.79 -1.39
C LYS A 196 -4.12 -2.34 -1.22
N PHE A 197 -5.06 -1.53 -0.75
CA PHE A 197 -6.49 -1.87 -0.60
C PHE A 197 -7.31 -1.70 -1.89
N ILE A 198 -6.66 -1.37 -3.00
CA ILE A 198 -7.24 -1.34 -4.35
C ILE A 198 -6.78 -2.56 -5.15
N VAL A 199 -5.49 -2.88 -5.10
CA VAL A 199 -4.85 -3.86 -6.00
C VAL A 199 -5.06 -5.32 -5.56
N ASP A 200 -5.42 -5.53 -4.31
CA ASP A 200 -5.46 -6.82 -3.61
C ASP A 200 -6.69 -7.68 -3.97
N HIS A 201 -6.78 -8.04 -5.24
CA HIS A 201 -7.73 -9.04 -5.72
C HIS A 201 -7.14 -9.89 -6.87
N PRO A 202 -7.46 -11.20 -6.92
CA PRO A 202 -7.13 -12.08 -8.04
C PRO A 202 -8.29 -12.27 -9.02
N LEU A 203 -9.30 -11.40 -9.00
CA LEU A 203 -10.48 -11.52 -9.87
C LEU A 203 -10.16 -11.28 -11.34
N VAL A 204 -10.81 -12.07 -12.20
CA VAL A 204 -10.77 -11.92 -13.66
C VAL A 204 -11.21 -10.53 -14.11
N ASP A 205 -10.58 -10.03 -15.18
CA ASP A 205 -10.87 -8.71 -15.76
C ASP A 205 -12.34 -8.49 -16.12
N THR A 206 -13.03 -9.54 -16.56
CA THR A 206 -14.45 -9.47 -16.95
C THR A 206 -15.36 -9.11 -15.77
N GLU A 207 -15.05 -9.58 -14.57
CA GLU A 207 -15.79 -9.24 -13.34
C GLU A 207 -15.54 -7.78 -12.94
N MET A 208 -14.28 -7.35 -12.98
CA MET A 208 -13.91 -5.98 -12.66
C MET A 208 -14.54 -4.98 -13.65
N GLU A 209 -14.58 -5.34 -14.92
CA GLU A 209 -15.24 -4.53 -15.96
C GLU A 209 -16.77 -4.54 -15.81
N TRP A 210 -17.36 -5.67 -15.42
CA TRP A 210 -18.78 -5.74 -15.08
C TRP A 210 -19.10 -4.76 -13.94
N ALA A 211 -18.30 -4.74 -12.87
CA ALA A 211 -18.49 -3.84 -11.74
C ALA A 211 -18.41 -2.37 -12.16
N ARG A 212 -17.41 -2.01 -12.98
CA ARG A 212 -17.27 -0.66 -13.55
C ARG A 212 -18.51 -0.22 -14.35
N LYS A 213 -19.16 -1.13 -15.06
CA LYS A 213 -20.37 -0.83 -15.87
C LYS A 213 -21.66 -0.81 -15.05
N ASN A 214 -21.81 -1.72 -14.09
CA ASN A 214 -23.10 -2.04 -13.47
C ASN A 214 -23.32 -1.45 -12.07
N VAL A 215 -22.26 -0.96 -11.42
CA VAL A 215 -22.35 -0.25 -10.14
C VAL A 215 -22.28 1.25 -10.41
N THR A 216 -23.37 1.97 -10.16
CA THR A 216 -23.53 3.39 -10.53
C THR A 216 -23.37 4.35 -9.34
N ALA A 217 -23.06 3.83 -8.15
CA ALA A 217 -22.87 4.65 -6.96
C ALA A 217 -21.74 5.67 -7.18
N SER A 218 -21.97 6.90 -6.70
CA SER A 218 -20.91 7.90 -6.57
C SER A 218 -19.97 7.54 -5.42
N ARG A 219 -18.79 8.17 -5.39
CA ARG A 219 -17.84 8.02 -4.29
C ARG A 219 -18.46 8.30 -2.91
N SER A 220 -19.14 9.44 -2.77
CA SER A 220 -19.81 9.81 -1.50
C SER A 220 -21.03 8.95 -1.14
N GLY A 221 -21.61 8.26 -2.12
CA GLY A 221 -22.74 7.37 -1.92
C GLY A 221 -22.35 5.90 -1.82
N PHE A 222 -21.05 5.57 -1.79
CA PHE A 222 -20.58 4.21 -2.00
C PHE A 222 -20.97 3.25 -0.86
N SER A 223 -21.16 3.76 0.37
CA SER A 223 -21.71 3.00 1.49
C SER A 223 -23.01 2.25 1.16
N LYS A 224 -23.85 2.81 0.27
CA LYS A 224 -25.15 2.24 -0.12
C LYS A 224 -25.03 0.99 -1.00
N VAL A 225 -23.85 0.70 -1.56
CA VAL A 225 -23.62 -0.48 -2.40
C VAL A 225 -23.86 -1.76 -1.61
N PHE A 226 -23.49 -1.81 -0.33
CA PHE A 226 -23.76 -2.94 0.56
C PHE A 226 -25.26 -3.28 0.60
N SER A 227 -26.09 -2.29 0.92
CA SER A 227 -27.55 -2.44 1.00
C SER A 227 -28.24 -2.58 -0.37
N SER A 228 -27.52 -2.38 -1.48
CA SER A 228 -28.07 -2.54 -2.83
C SER A 228 -28.27 -4.01 -3.21
N ILE A 229 -27.56 -4.91 -2.52
CA ILE A 229 -27.73 -6.35 -2.63
C ILE A 229 -28.84 -6.77 -1.67
N ARG A 230 -29.88 -7.42 -2.19
CA ARG A 230 -31.00 -7.90 -1.37
C ARG A 230 -30.50 -8.94 -0.37
N TYR A 231 -30.85 -8.76 0.91
CA TYR A 231 -30.53 -9.74 1.95
C TYR A 231 -31.32 -11.04 1.74
N ASP A 232 -30.62 -12.17 1.71
CA ASP A 232 -31.23 -13.49 1.54
C ASP A 232 -31.66 -14.08 2.89
N ILE A 233 -32.82 -13.64 3.36
CA ILE A 233 -33.40 -14.06 4.64
C ILE A 233 -33.59 -15.59 4.69
N ARG A 234 -33.99 -16.21 3.58
CA ARG A 234 -34.22 -17.67 3.54
C ARG A 234 -32.93 -18.44 3.76
N ARG A 235 -31.83 -18.00 3.14
CA ARG A 235 -30.50 -18.59 3.35
C ARG A 235 -30.04 -18.44 4.80
N TYR A 236 -30.26 -17.27 5.40
CA TYR A 236 -29.93 -17.03 6.81
C TYR A 236 -30.77 -17.89 7.77
N GLU A 237 -32.10 -17.89 7.65
CA GLU A 237 -33.02 -18.64 8.52
C GLU A 237 -32.83 -20.17 8.41
N SER A 238 -32.43 -20.67 7.24
CA SER A 238 -32.12 -22.09 7.03
C SER A 238 -30.69 -22.48 7.42
N ASN A 239 -29.91 -21.54 7.98
CA ASN A 239 -28.49 -21.72 8.33
C ASN A 239 -27.63 -22.20 7.14
N GLN A 240 -28.01 -21.85 5.91
CA GLN A 240 -27.26 -22.18 4.70
C GLN A 240 -26.14 -21.14 4.50
N LEU A 241 -25.16 -21.13 5.39
CA LEU A 241 -24.14 -20.07 5.44
C LEU A 241 -23.16 -20.09 4.26
N VAL A 242 -23.02 -21.20 3.55
CA VAL A 242 -22.15 -21.31 2.36
C VAL A 242 -22.93 -20.94 1.10
N TRP A 243 -22.31 -20.19 0.19
CA TRP A 243 -22.90 -19.75 -1.08
C TRP A 243 -23.45 -20.96 -1.89
N PRO A 244 -24.77 -21.04 -2.15
CA PRO A 244 -25.38 -22.23 -2.73
C PRO A 244 -25.72 -22.11 -4.22
N TYR A 245 -25.46 -20.97 -4.85
CA TYR A 245 -26.01 -20.62 -6.18
C TYR A 245 -25.06 -20.89 -7.35
N GLY A 246 -23.97 -21.66 -7.14
CA GLY A 246 -22.98 -21.95 -8.18
C GLY A 246 -21.92 -20.84 -8.29
N PRO A 247 -21.47 -20.46 -9.50
CA PRO A 247 -20.41 -19.46 -9.67
C PRO A 247 -20.64 -18.18 -8.87
N TYR A 248 -19.62 -17.71 -8.16
CA TYR A 248 -19.68 -16.55 -7.27
C TYR A 248 -19.35 -15.25 -8.02
N LEU A 249 -20.17 -14.96 -9.03
CA LEU A 249 -20.04 -13.78 -9.88
C LEU A 249 -20.80 -12.59 -9.28
N PHE A 250 -20.34 -11.36 -9.54
CA PHE A 250 -21.04 -10.15 -9.14
C PHE A 250 -22.45 -10.07 -9.73
N SER A 251 -22.66 -10.54 -10.96
CA SER A 251 -23.98 -10.62 -11.57
C SER A 251 -24.93 -11.57 -10.83
N GLU A 252 -24.42 -12.70 -10.33
CA GLU A 252 -25.19 -13.65 -9.54
C GLU A 252 -25.49 -13.09 -8.15
N ILE A 253 -24.51 -12.51 -7.45
CA ILE A 253 -24.74 -11.85 -6.15
C ILE A 253 -25.80 -10.74 -6.29
N LYS A 254 -25.72 -9.91 -7.33
CA LYS A 254 -26.69 -8.84 -7.59
C LYS A 254 -28.09 -9.35 -7.88
N SER A 255 -28.24 -10.46 -8.60
CA SER A 255 -29.55 -10.98 -9.01
C SER A 255 -30.20 -11.88 -7.95
N ARG A 256 -29.42 -12.74 -7.30
CA ARG A 256 -29.89 -13.68 -6.27
C ARG A 256 -30.08 -13.00 -4.93
N GLY A 257 -29.22 -12.02 -4.62
CA GLY A 257 -29.01 -11.52 -3.28
C GLY A 257 -27.96 -12.34 -2.55
N GLY A 258 -27.78 -12.05 -1.26
CA GLY A 258 -26.84 -12.75 -0.40
C GLY A 258 -27.01 -12.37 1.06
N ILE A 259 -26.24 -12.99 1.94
CA ILE A 259 -26.15 -12.60 3.35
C ILE A 259 -25.01 -11.59 3.55
N CYS A 260 -24.74 -11.18 4.78
CA CYS A 260 -23.79 -10.11 5.10
C CYS A 260 -22.41 -10.27 4.44
N VAL A 261 -21.86 -11.50 4.36
CA VAL A 261 -20.56 -11.75 3.72
C VAL A 261 -20.56 -11.45 2.23
N ASP A 262 -21.66 -11.76 1.52
CA ASP A 262 -21.73 -11.55 0.07
C ASP A 262 -21.96 -10.08 -0.24
N GLN A 263 -22.75 -9.39 0.59
CA GLN A 263 -22.95 -7.94 0.50
C GLN A 263 -21.63 -7.18 0.72
N ALA A 264 -20.87 -7.56 1.77
CA ALA A 264 -19.57 -6.97 2.07
C ALA A 264 -18.54 -7.25 0.96
N TYR A 265 -18.45 -8.50 0.50
CA TYR A 265 -17.56 -8.87 -0.61
C TYR A 265 -17.90 -8.10 -1.90
N PHE A 266 -19.17 -8.08 -2.29
CA PHE A 266 -19.62 -7.35 -3.48
C PHE A 266 -19.27 -5.87 -3.38
N ALA A 267 -19.56 -5.23 -2.23
CA ALA A 267 -19.27 -3.81 -2.04
C ALA A 267 -17.77 -3.51 -2.07
N ALA A 268 -16.95 -4.29 -1.34
CA ALA A 268 -15.50 -4.11 -1.33
C ALA A 268 -14.91 -4.28 -2.73
N MET A 269 -15.16 -5.40 -3.41
CA MET A 269 -14.53 -5.67 -4.71
C MET A 269 -15.01 -4.72 -5.81
N THR A 270 -16.28 -4.36 -5.82
CA THR A 270 -16.79 -3.37 -6.79
C THR A 270 -16.25 -1.96 -6.51
N GLY A 271 -15.90 -1.63 -5.26
CA GLY A 271 -15.18 -0.42 -4.90
C GLY A 271 -13.78 -0.39 -5.47
N LYS A 272 -13.03 -1.49 -5.34
CA LYS A 272 -11.71 -1.65 -5.98
C LYS A 272 -11.79 -1.48 -7.49
N ALA A 273 -12.79 -2.08 -8.13
CA ALA A 273 -13.02 -1.92 -9.57
C ALA A 273 -13.23 -0.47 -10.01
N LYS A 274 -13.73 0.37 -9.10
CA LYS A 274 -13.97 1.80 -9.27
C LYS A 274 -12.81 2.68 -8.80
N GLY A 275 -11.67 2.10 -8.39
CA GLY A 275 -10.50 2.83 -7.93
C GLY A 275 -10.65 3.42 -6.53
N LEU A 276 -11.49 2.80 -5.69
CA LEU A 276 -11.64 3.16 -4.29
C LEU A 276 -10.90 2.12 -3.41
N PRO A 277 -10.01 2.55 -2.49
CA PRO A 277 -9.52 1.69 -1.42
C PRO A 277 -10.70 1.15 -0.61
N THR A 278 -10.73 -0.18 -0.40
CA THR A 278 -11.79 -0.83 0.39
C THR A 278 -11.24 -1.87 1.35
N LEU A 279 -11.96 -2.03 2.47
CA LEU A 279 -11.68 -3.01 3.51
C LEU A 279 -12.88 -3.96 3.61
N TYR A 280 -12.60 -5.25 3.74
CA TYR A 280 -13.59 -6.24 4.15
C TYR A 280 -13.42 -6.48 5.66
N PHE A 281 -14.51 -6.38 6.40
CA PHE A 281 -14.53 -6.65 7.83
C PHE A 281 -15.38 -7.87 8.16
N SER A 282 -14.95 -8.61 9.18
CA SER A 282 -15.75 -9.64 9.82
C SER A 282 -15.66 -9.54 11.34
N GLY A 283 -16.75 -9.79 12.04
CA GLY A 283 -16.82 -9.71 13.50
C GLY A 283 -17.83 -10.69 14.07
N GLN A 284 -17.83 -10.81 15.40
CA GLN A 284 -18.82 -11.57 16.16
C GLN A 284 -19.52 -10.59 17.11
N GLY A 285 -20.84 -10.64 17.14
CA GLY A 285 -21.68 -9.85 18.04
C GLY A 285 -22.67 -10.73 18.80
N GLU A 286 -23.65 -10.11 19.44
CA GLU A 286 -24.63 -10.80 20.29
C GLU A 286 -25.48 -11.81 19.51
N ASP A 287 -25.85 -11.49 18.26
CA ASP A 287 -26.65 -12.37 17.38
C ASP A 287 -25.80 -13.20 16.39
N GLY A 288 -24.48 -13.29 16.63
CA GLY A 288 -23.54 -14.11 15.87
C GLY A 288 -22.62 -13.34 14.94
N GLY A 289 -22.13 -14.02 13.89
CA GLY A 289 -21.14 -13.50 12.97
C GLY A 289 -21.71 -12.48 11.98
N HIS A 290 -20.98 -11.39 11.74
CA HIS A 290 -21.35 -10.36 10.78
C HIS A 290 -20.18 -9.96 9.91
N ALA A 291 -20.48 -9.52 8.70
CA ALA A 291 -19.51 -8.94 7.79
C ALA A 291 -20.04 -7.63 7.22
N TRP A 292 -19.14 -6.66 7.09
CA TRP A 292 -19.42 -5.35 6.54
C TRP A 292 -18.19 -4.89 5.76
N PHE A 293 -18.24 -3.69 5.20
CA PHE A 293 -17.10 -3.16 4.46
C PHE A 293 -16.78 -1.74 4.89
N GLY A 294 -15.56 -1.32 4.60
CA GLY A 294 -15.15 0.07 4.65
C GLY A 294 -14.64 0.54 3.29
N TYR A 295 -14.69 1.85 3.06
CA TYR A 295 -14.09 2.45 1.88
C TYR A 295 -13.53 3.83 2.17
N MET A 296 -12.63 4.29 1.32
CA MET A 296 -12.10 5.65 1.38
C MET A 296 -12.97 6.62 0.57
N ASP A 297 -13.68 7.51 1.26
CA ASP A 297 -14.53 8.54 0.62
C ASP A 297 -13.71 9.67 -0.01
N SER A 298 -12.57 9.99 0.60
CA SER A 298 -11.59 10.94 0.04
C SER A 298 -10.20 10.55 0.54
N PRO A 299 -9.11 10.95 -0.13
CA PRO A 299 -7.74 10.73 0.33
C PRO A 299 -7.58 10.90 1.86
N GLY A 300 -7.20 9.83 2.56
CA GLY A 300 -7.06 9.76 4.02
C GLY A 300 -8.36 9.55 4.83
N ARG A 301 -9.55 9.81 4.29
CA ARG A 301 -10.82 9.70 5.01
C ARG A 301 -11.50 8.36 4.76
N TRP A 302 -11.42 7.47 5.75
CA TRP A 302 -12.08 6.17 5.73
C TRP A 302 -13.46 6.21 6.37
N GLU A 303 -14.41 5.54 5.74
CA GLU A 303 -15.70 5.17 6.30
C GLU A 303 -15.67 3.65 6.58
N THR A 304 -15.51 3.24 7.84
CA THR A 304 -15.21 1.84 8.21
C THR A 304 -16.42 1.01 8.65
N ASP A 305 -17.58 1.63 8.80
CA ASP A 305 -18.78 0.99 9.37
C ASP A 305 -19.92 0.78 8.34
N CYS A 306 -19.59 0.72 7.05
CA CYS A 306 -20.61 0.63 6.00
C CYS A 306 -21.30 -0.75 6.02
N GLY A 307 -22.55 -0.79 6.49
CA GLY A 307 -23.29 -2.03 6.70
C GLY A 307 -23.05 -2.68 8.06
N ARG A 308 -22.35 -2.02 8.98
CA ARG A 308 -22.24 -2.45 10.38
C ARG A 308 -23.53 -2.08 11.11
N TYR A 309 -24.22 -3.07 11.67
CA TYR A 309 -25.47 -2.82 12.39
C TYR A 309 -25.18 -2.24 13.78
N GLU A 310 -25.56 -0.98 13.99
CA GLU A 310 -25.34 -0.26 15.26
C GLU A 310 -25.96 -0.97 16.48
N SER A 311 -27.09 -1.66 16.29
CA SER A 311 -27.83 -2.34 17.35
C SER A 311 -27.15 -3.60 17.91
N GLN A 312 -26.06 -4.06 17.29
CA GLN A 312 -25.41 -5.33 17.59
C GLN A 312 -24.14 -5.19 18.45
N ASN A 313 -23.78 -3.94 18.77
CA ASN A 313 -22.68 -3.58 19.68
C ASN A 313 -21.37 -4.35 19.43
N TYR A 314 -21.02 -4.60 18.16
CA TYR A 314 -19.81 -5.34 17.80
C TYR A 314 -18.60 -4.62 18.41
N PRO A 315 -17.87 -5.22 19.35
CA PRO A 315 -16.78 -4.50 20.03
C PRO A 315 -15.55 -4.36 19.13
N VAL A 316 -15.30 -5.32 18.22
CA VAL A 316 -14.12 -5.38 17.34
C VAL A 316 -14.50 -5.92 15.96
N GLY A 317 -13.96 -5.32 14.90
CA GLY A 317 -14.02 -5.83 13.53
C GLY A 317 -12.65 -6.25 13.04
N ASN A 318 -12.54 -7.44 12.46
CA ASN A 318 -11.29 -7.95 11.92
C ASN A 318 -11.21 -7.65 10.42
N ALA A 319 -10.13 -7.00 10.01
CA ALA A 319 -9.72 -6.87 8.62
C ALA A 319 -8.32 -7.46 8.44
N VAL A 320 -7.94 -7.69 7.19
CA VAL A 320 -6.63 -8.25 6.81
C VAL A 320 -5.85 -7.19 6.05
N ASP A 321 -4.57 -7.05 6.37
CA ASP A 321 -3.63 -6.20 5.62
C ASP A 321 -3.30 -6.89 4.30
N PRO A 322 -3.60 -6.31 3.13
CA PRO A 322 -3.38 -7.00 1.87
C PRO A 322 -1.93 -7.15 1.46
N GLN A 323 -1.03 -6.37 2.08
CA GLN A 323 0.40 -6.51 1.86
C GLN A 323 0.94 -7.77 2.54
N THR A 324 0.49 -8.08 3.77
CA THR A 324 1.05 -9.18 4.57
C THR A 324 0.10 -10.38 4.74
N TRP A 325 -1.15 -10.22 4.35
CA TRP A 325 -2.27 -11.15 4.60
C TRP A 325 -2.48 -11.51 6.09
N ARG A 326 -2.02 -10.64 7.00
CA ARG A 326 -2.21 -10.78 8.45
C ARG A 326 -3.34 -9.88 8.96
N PRO A 327 -3.97 -10.22 10.10
CA PRO A 327 -4.96 -9.33 10.73
C PRO A 327 -4.39 -7.94 10.98
N ILE A 328 -5.18 -6.90 10.68
CA ILE A 328 -4.86 -5.51 11.04
C ILE A 328 -5.24 -5.31 12.50
N SER A 329 -4.33 -4.77 13.30
CA SER A 329 -4.62 -4.40 14.69
C SER A 329 -5.52 -3.16 14.79
N ASP A 330 -6.23 -3.00 15.91
CA ASP A 330 -7.07 -1.81 16.16
C ASP A 330 -6.28 -0.50 16.07
N THR A 331 -5.01 -0.51 16.50
CA THR A 331 -4.13 0.66 16.41
C THR A 331 -3.78 1.00 14.97
N GLU A 332 -3.48 0.00 14.13
CA GLU A 332 -3.22 0.20 12.70
C GLU A 332 -4.48 0.70 11.97
N LEU A 333 -5.66 0.14 12.28
CA LEU A 333 -6.93 0.64 11.76
C LEU A 333 -7.20 2.09 12.17
N LEU A 334 -6.90 2.46 13.43
CA LEU A 334 -7.03 3.83 13.90
C LEU A 334 -6.06 4.78 13.18
N PHE A 335 -4.83 4.34 12.91
CA PHE A 335 -3.84 5.08 12.14
C PHE A 335 -4.31 5.36 10.72
N LEU A 336 -4.81 4.30 10.08
CA LEU A 336 -5.36 4.33 8.73
C LEU A 336 -6.56 5.29 8.68
N ALA A 337 -7.51 5.16 9.62
CA ALA A 337 -8.71 6.00 9.70
C ALA A 337 -8.41 7.48 9.97
N LYS A 338 -7.34 7.78 10.72
CA LYS A 338 -6.89 9.16 11.02
C LYS A 338 -5.92 9.72 9.99
N SER A 339 -5.67 9.01 8.89
CA SER A 339 -4.73 9.42 7.82
C SER A 339 -3.32 9.75 8.34
N ARG A 340 -2.88 9.15 9.45
CA ARG A 340 -1.65 9.56 10.14
C ARG A 340 -0.40 9.42 9.27
N GLU A 341 -0.40 8.43 8.39
CA GLU A 341 0.70 8.14 7.46
C GLU A 341 0.98 9.28 6.47
N ARG A 342 -0.01 10.16 6.23
CA ARG A 342 0.15 11.34 5.38
C ARG A 342 0.84 12.51 6.10
N SER A 343 1.02 12.44 7.41
CA SER A 343 1.58 13.54 8.18
C SER A 343 3.11 13.65 7.99
N PRO A 344 3.68 14.88 7.98
CA PRO A 344 5.13 15.06 8.02
C PRO A 344 5.77 14.41 9.26
N GLY A 345 5.03 14.37 10.38
CA GLY A 345 5.47 13.71 11.61
C GLY A 345 5.67 12.21 11.43
N TYR A 346 4.77 11.54 10.71
CA TYR A 346 4.93 10.13 10.37
C TYR A 346 6.18 9.86 9.55
N GLN A 347 6.40 10.65 8.50
CA GLN A 347 7.59 10.54 7.65
C GLN A 347 8.88 10.72 8.45
N GLN A 348 8.88 11.68 9.38
CA GLN A 348 10.02 11.97 10.24
C GLN A 348 10.27 10.82 11.25
N ALA A 349 9.22 10.31 11.89
CA ALA A 349 9.31 9.19 12.82
C ALA A 349 9.79 7.91 12.12
N LYS A 350 9.32 7.66 10.89
CA LYS A 350 9.78 6.56 10.05
C LYS A 350 11.27 6.68 9.72
N LEU A 351 11.75 7.85 9.27
CA LEU A 351 13.18 8.08 9.03
C LEU A 351 14.02 7.76 10.26
N PHE A 352 13.67 8.33 11.42
CA PHE A 352 14.43 8.12 12.65
C PHE A 352 14.45 6.65 13.08
N THR A 353 13.32 5.95 12.94
CA THR A 353 13.22 4.53 13.25
C THR A 353 14.07 3.68 12.30
N ASP A 354 14.08 4.01 11.01
CA ASP A 354 14.90 3.31 10.01
C ASP A 354 16.40 3.53 10.25
N LEU A 355 16.80 4.76 10.62
CA LEU A 355 18.17 5.07 11.01
C LEU A 355 18.60 4.27 12.25
N ALA A 356 17.75 4.28 13.30
CA ALA A 356 17.98 3.54 14.54
C ALA A 356 18.13 2.03 14.31
N ARG A 357 17.36 1.46 13.38
CA ARG A 357 17.44 0.03 13.04
C ARG A 357 18.75 -0.34 12.35
N THR A 358 19.34 0.61 11.62
CA THR A 358 20.41 0.34 10.65
C THR A 358 21.71 1.07 11.00
N LEU A 359 21.89 2.31 10.51
CA LEU A 359 23.17 3.02 10.52
C LEU A 359 23.64 3.42 11.91
N VAL A 360 22.73 3.79 12.80
CA VAL A 360 23.02 4.35 14.13
C VAL A 360 22.52 3.45 15.25
N ARG A 361 22.57 2.12 15.05
CA ARG A 361 22.07 1.12 16.00
C ARG A 361 22.67 1.24 17.41
N GLU A 362 23.95 1.58 17.51
CA GLU A 362 24.63 1.81 18.80
C GLU A 362 24.06 3.01 19.58
N ASP A 363 23.42 3.94 18.89
CA ASP A 363 22.80 5.16 19.42
C ASP A 363 21.28 5.17 19.16
N ALA A 364 20.69 3.99 18.97
CA ALA A 364 19.30 3.82 18.54
C ALA A 364 18.30 4.53 19.46
N ASN A 365 18.54 4.49 20.79
CA ASN A 365 17.64 5.09 21.78
C ASN A 365 17.40 6.58 21.51
N ARG A 366 18.45 7.35 21.20
CA ARG A 366 18.33 8.79 20.90
C ARG A 366 17.40 9.07 19.72
N TRP A 367 17.47 8.22 18.69
CA TRP A 367 16.65 8.37 17.48
C TRP A 367 15.23 7.87 17.70
N LEU A 368 15.05 6.79 18.46
CA LEU A 368 13.73 6.25 18.80
C LEU A 368 12.96 7.20 19.73
N ASP A 369 13.62 7.79 20.71
CA ASP A 369 13.02 8.81 21.58
C ASP A 369 12.55 10.01 20.74
N ALA A 370 13.35 10.47 19.78
CA ALA A 370 12.94 11.53 18.86
C ALA A 370 11.78 11.12 17.93
N ALA A 371 11.74 9.86 17.49
CA ALA A 371 10.62 9.35 16.68
C ALA A 371 9.31 9.40 17.47
N LEU A 372 9.36 8.97 18.74
CA LEU A 372 8.22 8.94 19.64
C LEU A 372 7.85 10.33 20.18
N GLU A 373 8.78 11.27 20.26
CA GLU A 373 8.47 12.68 20.55
C GLU A 373 7.64 13.31 19.42
N VAL A 374 7.99 13.00 18.17
CA VAL A 374 7.30 13.54 16.99
C VAL A 374 5.96 12.84 16.74
N GLN A 375 5.91 11.52 16.91
CA GLN A 375 4.71 10.70 16.68
C GLN A 375 4.61 9.61 17.77
N PRO A 376 4.06 9.93 18.96
CA PRO A 376 4.00 9.01 20.11
C PRO A 376 3.31 7.68 19.82
N GLU A 377 2.33 7.71 18.93
CA GLU A 377 1.57 6.52 18.52
C GLU A 377 2.28 5.66 17.44
N PHE A 378 3.50 5.99 17.00
CA PHE A 378 4.21 5.26 15.92
C PHE A 378 4.74 3.89 16.38
N LEU A 379 3.93 2.84 16.16
CA LEU A 379 4.21 1.46 16.58
C LEU A 379 5.58 0.91 16.18
N PRO A 380 6.11 1.13 14.96
CA PRO A 380 7.40 0.56 14.58
C PRO A 380 8.57 1.00 15.47
N ALA A 381 8.53 2.21 16.05
CA ALA A 381 9.53 2.68 17.00
C ALA A 381 9.43 1.90 18.34
N TRP A 382 8.21 1.70 18.84
CA TRP A 382 7.97 0.90 20.05
C TRP A 382 8.42 -0.56 19.90
N TYR A 383 8.11 -1.18 18.75
CA TYR A 383 8.53 -2.55 18.48
C TYR A 383 10.05 -2.68 18.41
N LEU A 384 10.74 -1.71 17.79
CA LEU A 384 12.20 -1.71 17.75
C LEU A 384 12.81 -1.48 19.14
N GLN A 385 12.25 -0.61 19.98
CA GLN A 385 12.70 -0.46 21.36
C GLN A 385 12.59 -1.79 22.14
N ALA A 386 11.47 -2.50 22.00
CA ALA A 386 11.28 -3.80 22.64
C ALA A 386 12.27 -4.86 22.12
N GLU A 387 12.51 -4.92 20.81
CA GLU A 387 13.49 -5.80 20.18
C GLU A 387 14.90 -5.58 20.76
N LEU A 388 15.36 -4.32 20.81
CA LEU A 388 16.69 -3.96 21.31
C LEU A 388 16.86 -4.24 22.82
N LEU A 389 15.80 -4.12 23.61
CA LEU A 389 15.83 -4.47 25.04
C LEU A 389 15.99 -5.99 25.22
N ASN A 390 15.23 -6.79 24.49
CA ASN A 390 15.31 -8.25 24.55
C ASN A 390 16.69 -8.78 24.12
N GLU A 391 17.31 -8.18 23.10
CA GLU A 391 18.67 -8.54 22.67
C GLU A 391 19.73 -8.25 23.74
N ARG A 392 19.58 -7.15 24.48
CA ARG A 392 20.47 -6.80 25.59
C ARG A 392 20.33 -7.75 26.77
N GLU A 393 19.11 -8.17 27.10
CA GLU A 393 18.87 -9.17 28.15
C GLU A 393 19.37 -10.57 27.76
N ALA A 394 19.35 -10.89 26.47
CA ALA A 394 19.86 -12.16 25.94
C ALA A 394 21.39 -12.20 25.75
N SER A 395 22.07 -11.05 25.85
CA SER A 395 23.53 -10.94 25.74
C SER A 395 24.16 -10.99 27.16
N PRO A 396 24.84 -12.09 27.55
CA PRO A 396 25.32 -12.31 28.92
C PRO A 396 26.42 -11.35 29.38
#